data_AF-A0A355FTL9-F1
#
_entry.id   AF-A0A355FTL9-F1
#
_cell.length_a   1.000
_cell.length_b   1.000
_cell.length_c   1.000
_cell.angle_alpha   90.00
_cell.angle_beta   90.00
_cell.angle_gamma   90.00
#
_symmetry.space_group_name_H-M   'P 1'
#
loop_
_entity.id
_entity.type
_entity.pdbx_description
1 polymer ?
#
loop_
_entity_poly.entity_id
_entity_poly.type
_entity_poly.pdbx_seq_one_letter_code
_entity_poly.pdbx_strand_id
1 'polypeptide(L)'
;KAIAYADSSYGACRNGHGAETDMGYIYLRYGPPNTVVKRHNETDYYPYEIWHYHRAGPFTNKRFLFFSPHMVAECFTILHSDMLGEVQNSDWLHQLRNRENRLRVTDSQLNRLNPRRDTFSGEEPEDLFFNPR
;
A
#
# COMPACT_ATOMS: atom_id res chain seq x y z
N LYS A 1 -21.34 -1.01 -14.75
CA LYS A 1 -21.21 -2.02 -13.67
C LYS A 1 -19.93 -1.83 -12.85
N ALA A 2 -18.74 -1.66 -13.46
CA ALA A 2 -17.49 -1.47 -12.70
C ALA A 2 -17.40 -0.11 -11.96
N ILE A 3 -17.82 1.00 -12.58
CA ILE A 3 -17.82 2.33 -11.94
C ILE A 3 -18.69 2.34 -10.68
N ALA A 4 -19.94 1.87 -10.78
CA ALA A 4 -20.84 1.79 -9.62
C ALA A 4 -20.27 0.93 -8.48
N TYR A 5 -19.52 -0.13 -8.79
CA TYR A 5 -18.83 -0.92 -7.78
C TYR A 5 -17.67 -0.15 -7.14
N ALA A 6 -16.88 0.57 -7.94
CA ALA A 6 -15.80 1.41 -7.42
C ALA A 6 -16.36 2.50 -6.51
N ASP A 7 -17.45 3.15 -6.93
CA ASP A 7 -18.18 4.15 -6.14
C ASP A 7 -18.71 3.58 -4.83
N SER A 8 -19.35 2.42 -4.85
CA SER A 8 -19.86 1.80 -3.61
C SER A 8 -18.77 1.30 -2.68
N SER A 9 -17.65 0.80 -3.22
CA SER A 9 -16.62 0.13 -2.42
C SER A 9 -15.55 1.08 -1.91
N TYR A 10 -15.27 2.16 -2.65
CA TYR A 10 -14.16 3.08 -2.38
C TYR A 10 -14.61 4.55 -2.27
N GLY A 11 -15.91 4.83 -2.34
CA GLY A 11 -16.43 6.21 -2.36
C GLY A 11 -16.65 6.86 -1.01
N ALA A 12 -16.53 6.13 0.10
CA ALA A 12 -16.86 6.65 1.43
C ALA A 12 -16.09 7.93 1.78
N CYS A 13 -14.80 7.99 1.42
CA CYS A 13 -13.94 9.14 1.66
C CYS A 13 -14.12 10.30 0.69
N ARG A 14 -14.87 10.09 -0.40
CA ARG A 14 -14.98 11.03 -1.51
C ARG A 14 -16.44 11.25 -1.91
N ASN A 15 -17.34 11.33 -0.93
CA ASN A 15 -18.78 11.61 -1.14
C ASN A 15 -19.45 10.69 -2.17
N GLY A 16 -19.08 9.41 -2.19
CA GLY A 16 -19.57 8.41 -3.14
C GLY A 16 -18.81 8.35 -4.48
N HIS A 17 -17.84 9.23 -4.72
CA HIS A 17 -17.02 9.23 -5.94
C HIS A 17 -15.83 8.28 -5.83
N GLY A 18 -16.10 7.01 -5.58
CA GLY A 18 -15.08 5.97 -5.38
C GLY A 18 -14.23 5.71 -6.61
N ALA A 19 -14.78 5.86 -7.81
CA ALA A 19 -14.04 5.78 -9.07
C ALA A 19 -12.90 6.81 -9.19
N GLU A 20 -12.96 7.91 -8.43
CA GLU A 20 -11.93 8.95 -8.42
C GLU A 20 -10.87 8.77 -7.33
N THR A 21 -10.98 7.72 -6.50
CA THR A 21 -9.97 7.36 -5.51
C THR A 21 -8.86 6.51 -6.13
N ASP A 22 -7.69 6.43 -5.49
CA ASP A 22 -6.61 5.60 -5.99
C ASP A 22 -7.00 4.11 -6.05
N MET A 23 -7.69 3.61 -5.03
CA MET A 23 -8.18 2.22 -5.03
C MET A 23 -9.21 1.98 -6.13
N GLY A 24 -10.13 2.92 -6.34
CA GLY A 24 -11.10 2.85 -7.44
C GLY A 24 -10.43 2.92 -8.81
N TYR A 25 -9.43 3.79 -8.98
CA TYR A 25 -8.63 3.91 -10.19
C TYR A 25 -7.92 2.57 -10.52
N ILE A 26 -7.19 2.00 -9.56
CA ILE A 26 -6.49 0.72 -9.72
C ILE A 26 -7.48 -0.41 -10.00
N TYR A 27 -8.61 -0.47 -9.29
CA TYR A 27 -9.66 -1.45 -9.54
C TYR A 27 -10.26 -1.34 -10.94
N LEU A 28 -10.53 -0.12 -11.42
CA LEU A 28 -11.08 0.09 -12.75
C LEU A 28 -10.06 -0.24 -13.84
N ARG A 29 -8.77 -0.01 -13.57
CA ARG A 29 -7.68 -0.25 -14.51
C ARG A 29 -7.30 -1.74 -14.63
N TYR A 30 -7.25 -2.45 -13.51
CA TYR A 30 -6.72 -3.81 -13.45
C TYR A 30 -7.74 -4.87 -13.00
N GLY A 31 -8.94 -4.46 -12.59
CA GLY A 31 -9.97 -5.34 -12.07
C GLY A 31 -9.80 -5.66 -10.58
N PRO A 32 -10.55 -6.65 -10.07
CA PRO A 32 -10.41 -7.10 -8.69
C PRO A 32 -9.02 -7.72 -8.44
N PRO A 33 -8.38 -7.42 -7.29
CA PRO A 33 -7.14 -8.08 -6.89
C PRO A 33 -7.38 -9.57 -6.63
N ASN A 34 -6.33 -10.37 -6.78
CA ASN A 34 -6.35 -11.79 -6.45
C ASN A 34 -6.29 -12.03 -4.95
N THR A 35 -5.44 -11.28 -4.24
CA THR A 35 -5.38 -11.31 -2.78
C THR A 35 -5.29 -9.89 -2.22
N VAL A 36 -5.83 -9.71 -1.02
CA VAL A 36 -5.83 -8.44 -0.31
C VAL A 36 -5.41 -8.69 1.13
N VAL A 37 -4.26 -8.15 1.51
CA VAL A 37 -3.80 -8.12 2.90
C VAL A 37 -4.28 -6.82 3.53
N LYS A 38 -4.96 -6.89 4.67
CA LYS A 38 -5.50 -5.71 5.36
C LYS A 38 -4.88 -5.57 6.75
N ARG A 39 -4.38 -4.39 7.07
CA ARG A 39 -3.83 -4.00 8.37
C ARG A 39 -4.36 -2.63 8.79
N HIS A 40 -5.56 -2.62 9.34
CA HIS A 40 -6.24 -1.37 9.70
C HIS A 40 -6.07 -0.96 11.17
N ASN A 41 -5.69 -1.91 12.03
CA ASN A 41 -5.70 -1.75 13.48
C ASN A 41 -4.30 -1.86 14.10
N GLU A 42 -3.25 -1.84 13.30
CA GLU A 42 -1.87 -1.88 13.83
C GLU A 42 -1.45 -0.51 14.38
N THR A 43 -0.66 -0.51 15.45
CA THR A 43 -0.21 0.72 16.13
C THR A 43 1.12 1.25 15.58
N ASP A 44 1.94 0.37 15.01
CA ASP A 44 3.31 0.70 14.60
C ASP A 44 3.36 1.38 13.21
N TYR A 45 2.32 1.18 12.41
CA TYR A 45 2.19 1.64 11.03
C TYR A 45 0.86 2.37 10.82
N TYR A 46 0.81 3.27 9.84
CA TYR A 46 -0.46 3.78 9.34
C TYR A 46 -1.31 2.62 8.78
N PRO A 47 -2.65 2.66 8.90
CA PRO A 47 -3.52 1.65 8.29
C PRO A 47 -3.16 1.44 6.82
N TYR A 48 -3.00 0.18 6.41
CA TYR A 48 -2.63 -0.15 5.03
C TYR A 48 -3.34 -1.40 4.49
N GLU A 49 -3.47 -1.44 3.16
CA GLU A 49 -3.85 -2.61 2.40
C GLU A 49 -2.81 -2.92 1.33
N ILE A 50 -2.52 -4.20 1.10
CA ILE A 50 -1.69 -4.66 -0.02
C ILE A 50 -2.58 -5.46 -0.95
N TRP A 51 -2.70 -4.98 -2.17
CA TRP A 51 -3.40 -5.66 -3.24
C TRP A 51 -2.41 -6.37 -4.13
N HIS A 52 -2.68 -7.64 -4.43
CA HIS A 52 -1.83 -8.45 -5.29
C HIS A 52 -2.61 -8.98 -6.49
N TYR A 53 -1.96 -8.93 -7.64
CA TYR A 53 -2.46 -9.37 -8.93
C TYR A 53 -1.49 -10.39 -9.52
N HIS A 54 -1.97 -11.61 -9.76
CA HIS A 54 -1.23 -12.58 -10.57
C HIS A 54 -1.05 -12.08 -12.00
N ARG A 55 -2.06 -11.37 -12.54
CA ARG A 55 -2.00 -10.66 -13.82
C ARG A 55 -2.64 -9.27 -13.73
N ALA A 56 -1.90 -8.26 -14.16
CA ALA A 56 -2.35 -6.88 -14.32
C ALA A 56 -2.05 -6.43 -15.75
N GLY A 57 -3.02 -6.60 -16.66
CA GLY A 57 -2.78 -6.42 -18.09
C GLY A 57 -1.70 -7.39 -18.62
N PRO A 58 -0.63 -6.90 -19.28
CA PRO A 58 0.47 -7.74 -19.75
C PRO A 58 1.48 -8.10 -18.65
N PHE A 59 1.37 -7.51 -17.46
CA PHE A 59 2.30 -7.73 -16.37
C PHE A 59 1.81 -8.82 -15.42
N THR A 60 2.75 -9.50 -14.77
CA THR A 60 2.48 -10.56 -13.80
C THR A 60 3.03 -10.22 -12.43
N ASN A 61 2.42 -10.81 -11.41
CA ASN A 61 2.87 -10.74 -10.01
C ASN A 61 3.08 -9.29 -9.53
N LYS A 62 2.03 -8.47 -9.65
CA LYS A 62 2.06 -7.03 -9.35
C LYS A 62 1.32 -6.71 -8.07
N ARG A 63 1.83 -5.69 -7.37
CA ARG A 63 1.41 -5.33 -6.03
C ARG A 63 1.22 -3.83 -5.91
N PHE A 64 0.26 -3.47 -5.08
CA PHE A 64 -0.07 -2.09 -4.76
C PHE A 64 -0.25 -2.00 -3.25
N LEU A 65 0.53 -1.13 -2.63
CA LEU A 65 0.41 -0.77 -1.23
C LEU A 65 -0.38 0.53 -1.14
N PHE A 66 -1.53 0.46 -0.50
CA PHE A 66 -2.35 1.61 -0.15
C PHE A 66 -2.26 1.88 1.34
N PHE A 67 -2.29 3.15 1.74
CA PHE A 67 -2.27 3.53 3.16
C PHE A 67 -3.22 4.71 3.44
N SER A 68 -3.63 4.87 4.69
CA SER A 68 -4.42 6.00 5.17
C SER A 68 -3.57 6.96 6.01
N PRO A 69 -3.06 8.07 5.43
CA PRO A 69 -2.16 8.99 6.13
C PRO A 69 -2.84 9.77 7.27
N HIS A 70 -4.17 9.86 7.25
CA HIS A 70 -4.97 10.55 8.25
C HIS A 70 -5.63 9.62 9.26
N MET A 71 -5.32 8.30 9.21
CA MET A 71 -5.93 7.27 10.06
C MET A 71 -7.47 7.24 9.98
N VAL A 72 -8.03 7.70 8.85
CA VAL A 72 -9.45 7.58 8.56
C VAL A 72 -9.62 6.29 7.79
N ALA A 73 -10.30 5.32 8.40
CA ALA A 73 -10.67 4.09 7.74
C ALA A 73 -11.39 4.42 6.42
N GLU A 74 -11.08 3.70 5.35
CA GLU A 74 -11.67 3.88 3.99
C GLU A 74 -11.08 5.04 3.16
N CYS A 75 -10.23 5.90 3.73
CA CYS A 75 -9.50 6.96 3.00
C CYS A 75 -8.08 6.49 2.62
N PHE A 76 -7.98 5.59 1.64
CA PHE A 76 -6.69 5.03 1.23
C PHE A 76 -6.15 5.69 -0.03
N THR A 77 -4.85 5.97 -0.01
CA THR A 77 -4.08 6.49 -1.15
C THR A 77 -2.95 5.54 -1.50
N ILE A 78 -2.54 5.48 -2.76
CA ILE A 78 -1.43 4.63 -3.17
C ILE A 78 -0.11 5.17 -2.58
N LEU A 79 0.62 4.31 -1.89
CA LEU A 79 1.94 4.64 -1.32
C LEU A 79 3.07 4.11 -2.20
N HIS A 80 2.92 2.88 -2.70
CA HIS A 80 3.94 2.19 -3.49
C HIS A 80 3.34 1.10 -4.39
N SER A 81 3.97 0.84 -5.52
CA SER A 81 3.69 -0.27 -6.40
C SER A 81 4.95 -0.73 -7.14
N ASP A 82 5.00 -2.01 -7.49
CA ASP A 82 5.98 -2.57 -8.42
C ASP A 82 5.48 -2.63 -9.88
N MET A 83 4.32 -2.01 -10.15
CA MET A 83 3.73 -1.89 -11.47
C MET A 83 4.37 -0.74 -12.25
N LEU A 84 4.74 -1.01 -13.51
CA LEU A 84 5.34 0.00 -14.37
C LEU A 84 4.32 1.09 -14.72
N GLY A 85 4.70 2.36 -14.54
CA GLY A 85 3.84 3.51 -14.82
C GLY A 85 2.89 3.88 -13.68
N GLU A 86 3.01 3.22 -12.52
CA GLU A 86 2.30 3.55 -11.29
C GLU A 86 3.27 4.13 -10.26
N VAL A 87 2.78 4.50 -9.07
CA VAL A 87 3.61 5.15 -8.04
C VAL A 87 4.72 4.22 -7.54
N GLN A 88 5.97 4.54 -7.86
CA GLN A 88 7.16 3.82 -7.40
C GLN A 88 7.90 4.64 -6.34
N ASN A 89 7.55 4.44 -5.08
CA ASN A 89 8.18 5.13 -3.95
C ASN A 89 9.16 4.20 -3.25
N SER A 90 10.47 4.47 -3.23
CA SER A 90 11.45 3.63 -2.53
C SER A 90 11.52 3.88 -1.02
N ASP A 91 11.00 5.01 -0.53
CA ASP A 91 10.95 5.35 0.91
C ASP A 91 9.61 4.95 1.55
N TRP A 92 8.83 4.10 0.86
CA TRP A 92 7.48 3.73 1.26
C TRP A 92 7.41 3.17 2.68
N LEU A 93 8.37 2.32 3.07
CA LEU A 93 8.36 1.70 4.40
C LEU A 93 8.56 2.75 5.51
N HIS A 94 9.43 3.72 5.29
CA HIS A 94 9.67 4.81 6.24
C HIS A 94 8.48 5.80 6.32
N GLN A 95 7.75 5.97 5.21
CA GLN A 95 6.51 6.76 5.20
C GLN A 95 5.35 6.03 5.88
N LEU A 96 5.31 4.69 5.76
CA LEU A 96 4.27 3.86 6.37
C LEU A 96 4.35 3.82 7.89
N ARG A 97 5.54 3.94 8.49
CA ARG A 97 5.72 4.01 9.95
C ARG A 97 4.97 5.21 10.54
N ASN A 98 4.21 4.96 11.61
CA ASN A 98 3.50 6.01 12.33
C ASN A 98 4.50 7.05 12.88
N ARG A 99 4.11 8.34 12.92
CA ARG A 99 4.96 9.45 13.40
C ARG A 99 5.47 9.26 14.82
N GLU A 100 4.69 8.63 15.71
CA GLU A 100 5.14 8.30 17.07
C GLU A 100 6.23 7.21 17.07
N ASN A 101 6.21 6.31 16.08
CA ASN A 101 7.22 5.26 15.90
C ASN A 101 8.52 5.81 15.28
N ARG A 102 8.47 6.92 14.51
CA ARG A 102 9.69 7.58 13.99
C ARG A 102 10.69 7.97 15.09
N LEU A 103 10.20 8.23 16.30
CA LEU A 103 11.05 8.57 17.46
C LEU A 103 11.64 7.34 18.17
N ARG A 104 11.01 6.15 18.02
CA ARG A 104 11.50 4.89 18.60
C ARG A 104 12.52 4.19 17.72
N VAL A 105 12.54 4.51 16.43
CA VAL A 105 13.51 3.94 15.48
C VAL A 105 14.82 4.73 15.48
N THR A 106 15.53 4.71 16.62
CA THR A 106 16.92 5.20 16.71
C THR A 106 17.96 4.13 16.35
N ASP A 107 17.57 2.87 16.18
CA ASP A 107 18.52 1.79 15.82
C ASP A 107 18.53 1.44 14.32
N SER A 108 17.44 1.61 13.58
CA SER A 108 17.41 1.26 12.14
C SER A 108 18.15 2.26 11.24
N GLN A 109 18.57 3.41 11.78
CA GLN A 109 19.42 4.37 11.06
C GLN A 109 20.86 3.84 10.89
N LEU A 110 21.32 2.91 11.75
CA LEU A 110 22.65 2.29 11.63
C LEU A 110 22.78 1.39 10.40
N ASN A 111 21.68 0.76 9.93
CA ASN A 111 21.72 -0.06 8.71
C ASN A 111 21.81 0.77 7.41
N ARG A 112 21.38 2.04 7.42
CA ARG A 112 21.50 2.93 6.24
C ARG A 112 22.94 3.36 5.93
N LEU A 113 23.85 3.22 6.89
CA LEU A 113 25.26 3.58 6.72
C LEU A 113 26.09 2.46 6.05
N ASN A 114 25.49 1.31 5.74
CA ASN A 114 26.20 0.17 5.19
C ASN A 114 25.51 -0.39 3.93
N PRO A 115 25.78 0.15 2.73
CA PRO A 115 25.08 -0.20 1.48
C PRO A 115 25.39 -1.61 0.93
N ARG A 116 25.99 -2.50 1.74
CA ARG A 116 26.45 -3.84 1.33
C ARG A 116 25.78 -5.00 2.06
N ARG A 117 24.73 -4.75 2.86
CA ARG A 117 24.02 -5.80 3.58
C ARG A 117 22.52 -5.57 3.43
N ASP A 118 21.87 -6.53 2.78
CA ASP A 118 20.43 -6.76 2.72
C ASP A 118 19.53 -5.51 2.81
N THR A 119 18.94 -5.12 1.67
CA THR A 119 17.92 -4.07 1.61
C THR A 119 16.61 -4.45 2.32
N PHE A 120 16.49 -5.70 2.78
CA PHE A 120 15.36 -6.18 3.55
C PHE A 120 15.45 -5.67 4.99
N SER A 121 14.50 -4.84 5.37
CA SER A 121 14.35 -4.28 6.72
C SER A 121 14.03 -5.34 7.77
N GLY A 122 13.42 -6.47 7.37
CA GLY A 122 12.86 -7.45 8.30
C GLY A 122 11.52 -7.06 8.90
N GLU A 123 10.92 -5.95 8.45
CA GLU A 123 9.64 -5.46 8.95
C GLU A 123 8.45 -6.15 8.26
N GLU A 124 7.38 -6.38 9.03
CA GLU A 124 6.18 -7.08 8.55
C GLU A 124 5.60 -6.49 7.26
N PRO A 125 5.45 -5.16 7.08
CA PRO A 125 4.89 -4.62 5.86
C PRO A 125 5.73 -4.95 4.62
N GLU A 126 7.05 -5.08 4.76
CA GLU A 126 7.93 -5.47 3.66
C GLU A 126 7.85 -6.95 3.35
N ASP A 127 7.79 -7.82 4.37
CA ASP A 127 7.54 -9.25 4.16
C ASP A 127 6.19 -9.47 3.47
N LEU A 128 5.12 -8.84 3.97
CA LEU A 128 3.78 -8.98 3.38
C LEU A 128 3.68 -8.39 1.97
N PHE A 129 4.45 -7.33 1.68
CA PHE A 129 4.50 -6.81 0.31
C PHE A 129 5.18 -7.82 -0.60
N PHE A 130 6.32 -8.39 -0.21
CA PHE A 130 7.02 -9.33 -1.09
C PHE A 130 6.39 -10.72 -1.13
N ASN A 131 5.70 -11.12 -0.06
CA ASN A 131 5.10 -12.43 0.17
C ASN A 131 3.65 -12.29 0.69
N PRO A 132 2.72 -11.76 -0.12
CA PRO A 132 1.33 -11.58 0.32
C PRO A 132 0.70 -12.94 0.63
N ARG A 133 0.13 -13.07 1.84
CA ARG A 133 -0.49 -14.30 2.37
C ARG A 133 -2.01 -14.25 2.30
#